data_AF-A0A9P5WT08-F1
#
_entry.id   AF-A0A9P5WT08-F1
#
_cell.length_a   1.000
_cell.length_b   1.000
_cell.length_c   1.000
_cell.angle_alpha   90.00
_cell.angle_beta   90.00
_cell.angle_gamma   90.00
#
_symmetry.space_group_name_H-M   'P 1'
#
loop_
_entity.id
_entity.type
_entity.pdbx_description
1 polymer ?
#
loop_
_entity_poly.entity_id
_entity_poly.type
_entity_poly.pdbx_seq_one_letter_code
_entity_poly.pdbx_strand_id
1 'polypeptide(L)'
;MVQNKSVTFLKYPQEYPVPGEHFAVETNELQVDLKEGDVLLRNLYISLDPYMRGKMRNAKSYTPGFQIGKTMDASGVSEVIESKNAAFPVGTVVTGFVGWEQYSVVSGAQGLRPIADPRNPKIPLSSYVGVLGMPGLTAYSSLKIIGQP
;
A
#
# COMPACT_ATOMS: atom_id res chain seq x y z
N MET A 1 -2.87 -21.92 1.40
CA MET A 1 -1.73 -21.01 1.69
C MET A 1 -0.96 -20.79 0.40
N VAL A 2 -0.50 -19.58 0.14
CA VAL A 2 0.30 -19.25 -1.06
C VAL A 2 1.62 -18.61 -0.66
N GLN A 3 2.69 -18.87 -1.40
CA GLN A 3 3.95 -18.17 -1.18
C GLN A 3 3.78 -16.68 -1.51
N ASN A 4 4.19 -15.83 -0.58
CA ASN A 4 4.05 -14.39 -0.68
C ASN A 4 5.37 -13.73 -0.30
N LYS A 5 6.08 -13.19 -1.28
CA LYS A 5 7.29 -12.41 -1.03
C LYS A 5 6.91 -11.07 -0.40
N SER A 6 7.55 -10.72 0.70
CA SER A 6 7.28 -9.51 1.48
C SER A 6 8.56 -8.80 1.93
N VAL A 7 8.43 -7.53 2.29
CA VAL A 7 9.48 -6.75 2.95
C VAL A 7 9.10 -6.55 4.41
N THR A 8 9.85 -7.22 5.28
CA THR A 8 9.63 -7.20 6.73
C THR A 8 10.49 -6.11 7.36
N PHE A 9 9.90 -5.32 8.25
CA PHE A 9 10.63 -4.32 9.03
C PHE A 9 11.31 -4.97 10.24
N LEU A 10 12.63 -4.88 10.34
CA LEU A 10 13.41 -5.60 11.36
C LEU A 10 13.82 -4.74 12.54
N LYS A 11 14.12 -3.46 12.30
CA LYS A 11 14.78 -2.61 13.29
C LYS A 11 14.55 -1.14 12.97
N TYR A 12 14.44 -0.31 14.01
CA TYR A 12 14.38 1.14 13.85
C TYR A 12 15.76 1.72 13.48
N PRO A 13 15.89 2.42 12.33
CA PRO A 13 17.11 3.13 11.97
C PRO A 13 17.31 4.39 12.82
N GLN A 14 18.52 4.57 13.34
CA GLN A 14 18.94 5.82 13.98
C GLN A 14 19.13 6.91 12.91
N GLU A 15 19.86 6.58 11.84
CA GLU A 15 20.14 7.46 10.72
C GLU A 15 19.30 7.09 9.49
N TYR A 16 19.95 6.86 8.35
CA TYR A 16 19.34 6.35 7.14
C TYR A 16 19.04 4.85 7.27
N PRO A 17 17.91 4.39 6.70
CA PRO A 17 17.61 2.98 6.65
C PRO A 17 18.57 2.24 5.71
N VAL A 18 19.05 1.09 6.17
CA VAL A 18 20.01 0.22 5.46
C VAL A 18 19.34 -1.11 5.10
N PRO A 19 19.30 -1.50 3.81
CA PRO A 19 18.81 -2.81 3.38
C PRO A 19 19.57 -3.96 4.05
N GLY A 20 18.88 -5.03 4.44
CA GLY A 20 19.47 -6.18 5.13
C GLY A 20 19.68 -6.00 6.64
N GLU A 21 19.73 -4.76 7.14
CA GLU A 21 19.76 -4.48 8.58
C GLU A 21 18.37 -4.07 9.11
N HIS A 22 17.72 -3.14 8.41
CA HIS A 22 16.44 -2.57 8.85
C HIS A 22 15.25 -3.23 8.15
N PHE A 23 15.50 -3.92 7.05
CA PHE A 23 14.51 -4.64 6.27
C PHE A 23 15.08 -5.98 5.79
N ALA A 24 14.22 -6.98 5.71
CA ALA A 24 14.50 -8.22 4.99
C ALA A 24 13.46 -8.47 3.91
N VAL A 25 13.91 -9.03 2.79
CA VAL A 25 13.03 -9.62 1.79
C VAL A 25 12.85 -11.08 2.14
N GLU A 26 11.63 -11.47 2.45
CA GLU A 26 11.27 -12.81 2.92
C GLU A 26 10.19 -13.40 2.03
N THR A 27 10.05 -14.72 2.04
CA THR A 27 8.91 -15.40 1.42
C THR A 27 8.16 -16.12 2.51
N ASN A 28 6.97 -15.61 2.82
CA ASN A 28 6.10 -16.13 3.87
C ASN A 28 4.91 -16.87 3.25
N GLU A 29 4.26 -17.74 4.01
CA GLU A 29 3.00 -18.33 3.60
C GLU A 29 1.84 -17.41 3.97
N LEU A 30 1.13 -16.90 2.95
CA LEU A 30 -0.11 -16.16 3.16
C LEU A 30 -1.27 -17.16 3.30
N GLN A 31 -1.95 -17.12 4.45
CA GLN A 31 -3.22 -17.79 4.64
C GLN A 31 -4.32 -16.99 3.95
N VAL A 32 -4.90 -17.59 2.91
CA VAL A 32 -6.05 -17.05 2.19
C VAL A 32 -7.30 -17.72 2.78
N ASP A 33 -7.82 -17.14 3.86
CA ASP A 33 -9.12 -17.47 4.44
C ASP A 33 -9.94 -16.18 4.51
N LEU A 34 -10.53 -15.80 3.38
CA LEU A 34 -11.29 -14.55 3.29
C LEU A 34 -12.57 -14.67 4.12
N LYS A 35 -12.87 -13.65 4.93
CA LYS A 35 -14.17 -13.50 5.60
C LYS A 35 -15.12 -12.69 4.74
N GLU A 36 -16.39 -12.67 5.11
CA GLU A 36 -17.38 -11.84 4.43
C GLU A 36 -16.93 -10.37 4.38
N GLY A 37 -16.98 -9.77 3.19
CA GLY A 37 -16.49 -8.41 2.94
C GLY A 37 -14.98 -8.28 2.65
N ASP A 38 -14.18 -9.32 2.88
CA ASP A 38 -12.74 -9.28 2.63
C ASP A 38 -12.42 -9.40 1.13
N VAL A 39 -11.26 -8.89 0.74
CA VAL A 39 -10.71 -8.99 -0.61
C VAL A 39 -9.25 -9.40 -0.59
N LEU A 40 -8.88 -10.31 -1.48
CA LEU A 40 -7.48 -10.65 -1.77
C LEU A 40 -7.01 -9.86 -2.98
N LEU A 41 -5.90 -9.16 -2.80
CA LEU A 41 -5.28 -8.31 -3.80
C LEU A 41 -3.97 -8.91 -4.27
N ARG A 42 -3.66 -8.75 -5.56
CA ARG A 42 -2.30 -8.83 -6.11
C ARG A 42 -1.76 -7.42 -6.25
N ASN A 43 -0.71 -7.09 -5.52
CA ASN A 43 -0.09 -5.77 -5.53
C ASN A 43 0.76 -5.60 -6.78
N LEU A 44 0.51 -4.53 -7.53
CA LEU A 44 1.18 -4.22 -8.80
C LEU A 44 2.24 -3.13 -8.63
N TYR A 45 1.89 -2.10 -7.85
CA TYR A 45 2.77 -0.98 -7.53
C TYR A 45 2.63 -0.59 -6.07
N ILE A 46 3.73 -0.15 -5.49
CA ILE A 46 3.82 0.35 -4.12
C ILE A 46 4.53 1.71 -4.16
N SER A 47 4.00 2.66 -3.40
CA SER A 47 4.60 3.99 -3.25
C SER A 47 5.75 3.99 -2.24
N LEU A 48 6.78 4.78 -2.53
CA LEU A 48 7.88 5.10 -1.61
C LEU A 48 7.80 6.57 -1.24
N ASP A 49 7.15 6.87 -0.12
CA ASP A 49 6.88 8.25 0.29
C ASP A 49 7.76 8.71 1.47
N PRO A 50 8.23 9.97 1.50
CA PRO A 50 9.10 10.48 2.57
C PRO A 50 8.51 10.34 3.98
N TYR A 51 7.18 10.42 4.14
CA TYR A 51 6.53 10.28 5.45
C TYR A 51 6.82 8.92 6.11
N MET A 52 7.12 7.89 5.31
CA MET A 52 7.44 6.55 5.82
C MET A 52 8.65 6.55 6.75
N ARG A 53 9.62 7.48 6.56
CA ARG A 53 10.75 7.62 7.49
C ARG A 53 10.29 7.97 8.92
N GLY A 54 9.20 8.72 9.05
CA GLY A 54 8.57 9.03 10.33
C GLY A 54 7.97 7.79 10.99
N LYS A 55 7.41 6.87 10.20
CA LYS A 55 6.90 5.56 10.69
C LYS A 55 8.02 4.62 11.14
N MET A 56 9.27 4.86 10.75
CA MET A 56 10.45 4.08 11.16
C MET A 56 11.08 4.61 12.47
N ARG A 57 10.30 5.18 13.38
CA ARG A 57 10.78 5.67 14.68
C ARG A 57 9.89 5.15 15.79
N ASN A 58 10.49 4.79 16.93
CA ASN A 58 9.75 4.49 18.15
C ASN A 58 9.41 5.80 18.90
N ALA A 59 8.50 6.59 18.33
CA ALA A 59 8.08 7.88 18.88
C ALA A 59 6.55 8.03 18.81
N LYS A 60 5.97 8.84 19.71
CA LYS A 60 4.54 9.19 19.62
C LYS A 60 4.26 9.86 18.27
N SER A 61 3.35 9.28 17.50
CA SER A 61 2.90 9.78 16.21
C SER A 61 1.37 9.64 16.13
N TYR A 62 0.74 10.51 15.34
CA TYR A 62 -0.70 10.44 15.06
C TYR A 62 -1.06 9.24 14.17
N THR A 63 -0.08 8.68 13.47
CA THR A 63 -0.18 7.41 12.74
C THR A 63 0.74 6.36 13.38
N PRO A 64 0.27 5.12 13.59
CA PRO A 64 1.12 4.04 14.10
C PRO A 64 2.37 3.86 13.22
N GLY A 65 3.52 3.72 13.86
CA GLY A 65 4.78 3.38 13.18
C GLY A 65 4.78 1.95 12.64
N PHE A 66 5.79 1.62 11.86
CA PHE A 66 6.02 0.23 11.43
C PHE A 66 6.37 -0.63 12.63
N GLN A 67 5.81 -1.84 12.66
CA GLN A 67 6.05 -2.80 13.73
C GLN A 67 7.22 -3.70 13.35
N ILE A 68 8.15 -3.90 14.29
CA ILE A 68 9.25 -4.85 14.13
C ILE A 68 8.69 -6.26 13.93
N GLY A 69 9.25 -6.99 12.95
CA GLY A 69 8.83 -8.34 12.57
C GLY A 69 7.55 -8.39 11.75
N LYS A 70 7.04 -7.24 11.26
CA LYS A 70 5.85 -7.19 10.40
C LYS A 70 6.20 -6.68 9.00
N THR A 71 5.40 -7.11 8.03
CA THR A 71 5.41 -6.55 6.67
C THR A 71 5.15 -5.04 6.75
N MET A 72 5.95 -4.25 6.05
CA MET A 72 5.71 -2.81 5.93
C MET A 72 4.44 -2.52 5.14
N ASP A 73 3.81 -1.37 5.33
CA ASP A 73 2.62 -0.94 4.60
C ASP A 73 2.79 0.43 3.94
N ALA A 74 2.19 0.61 2.77
CA ALA A 74 2.15 1.88 2.05
C ALA A 74 0.95 1.98 1.12
N SER A 75 0.76 3.15 0.50
CA SER A 75 -0.18 3.26 -0.61
C SER A 75 0.30 2.42 -1.80
N GLY A 76 -0.63 1.72 -2.45
CA GLY A 76 -0.36 0.89 -3.60
C GLY A 76 -1.49 0.88 -4.63
N VAL A 77 -1.19 0.31 -5.79
CA VAL A 77 -2.15 -0.08 -6.82
C VAL A 77 -2.15 -1.59 -6.91
N SER A 78 -3.33 -2.18 -6.84
CA SER A 78 -3.50 -3.63 -6.78
C SER A 78 -4.70 -4.08 -7.59
N GLU A 79 -4.69 -5.34 -7.99
CA GLU A 79 -5.81 -6.00 -8.67
C GLU A 79 -6.48 -6.98 -7.72
N VAL A 80 -7.80 -6.96 -7.65
CA VAL A 80 -8.59 -7.94 -6.89
C VAL A 80 -8.49 -9.29 -7.59
N ILE A 81 -7.94 -10.30 -6.91
CA ILE A 81 -7.82 -11.66 -7.45
C ILE A 81 -8.80 -12.66 -6.81
N GLU A 82 -9.31 -12.35 -5.63
CA GLU A 82 -10.41 -13.07 -4.97
C GLU A 82 -11.19 -12.09 -4.09
N SER A 83 -12.51 -12.26 -3.95
CA SER A 83 -13.35 -11.31 -3.23
C SER A 83 -14.58 -11.97 -2.60
N LYS A 84 -14.85 -11.62 -1.34
CA LYS A 84 -16.14 -11.81 -0.66
C LYS A 84 -16.87 -10.48 -0.48
N ASN A 85 -16.64 -9.52 -1.37
CA ASN A 85 -17.26 -8.20 -1.36
C ASN A 85 -17.78 -7.85 -2.76
N ALA A 86 -19.10 -7.81 -2.93
CA ALA A 86 -19.74 -7.58 -4.23
C ALA A 86 -19.40 -6.21 -4.86
N ALA A 87 -18.97 -5.22 -4.06
CA ALA A 87 -18.53 -3.92 -4.58
C ALA A 87 -17.14 -3.97 -5.23
N PHE A 88 -16.38 -5.04 -5.00
CA PHE A 88 -15.03 -5.23 -5.50
C PHE A 88 -14.93 -6.60 -6.20
N PRO A 89 -15.50 -6.75 -7.40
CA PRO A 89 -15.40 -8.00 -8.15
C PRO A 89 -13.97 -8.29 -8.58
N VAL A 90 -13.66 -9.57 -8.81
CA VAL A 90 -12.36 -10.03 -9.35
C VAL A 90 -12.02 -9.28 -10.65
N GLY A 91 -10.76 -8.87 -10.80
CA GLY A 91 -10.25 -8.05 -11.90
C GLY A 91 -10.40 -6.54 -11.68
N THR A 92 -11.07 -6.10 -10.61
CA THR A 92 -11.09 -4.67 -10.25
C THR A 92 -9.69 -4.20 -9.87
N VAL A 93 -9.23 -3.12 -10.48
CA VAL A 93 -7.98 -2.46 -10.08
C VAL A 93 -8.30 -1.35 -9.10
N VAL A 94 -7.60 -1.32 -7.97
CA VAL A 94 -7.86 -0.42 -6.85
C VAL A 94 -6.59 0.32 -6.43
N THR A 95 -6.77 1.48 -5.81
CA THR A 95 -5.77 2.11 -4.94
C THR A 95 -6.14 1.87 -3.48
N GLY A 96 -5.15 1.75 -2.59
CA GLY A 96 -5.39 1.64 -1.15
C GLY A 96 -4.09 1.51 -0.37
N PHE A 97 -4.19 1.35 0.95
CA PHE A 97 -3.06 0.93 1.77
C PHE A 97 -2.93 -0.59 1.70
N VAL A 98 -1.75 -1.08 1.34
CA VAL A 98 -1.43 -2.50 1.18
C VAL A 98 -0.05 -2.79 1.77
N GLY A 99 0.24 -4.08 2.00
CA GLY A 99 1.55 -4.50 2.42
C GLY A 99 2.60 -4.33 1.33
N TRP A 100 3.85 -4.19 1.73
CA TRP A 100 5.02 -4.35 0.86
C TRP A 100 5.24 -5.83 0.58
N GLU A 101 4.35 -6.41 -0.19
CA GLU A 101 4.26 -7.83 -0.47
C GLU A 101 3.55 -8.06 -1.80
N GLN A 102 3.60 -9.28 -2.33
CA GLN A 102 2.98 -9.61 -3.62
C GLN A 102 1.45 -9.69 -3.52
N TYR A 103 0.94 -10.18 -2.40
CA TYR A 103 -0.49 -10.35 -2.15
C TYR A 103 -0.89 -9.80 -0.78
N SER A 104 -1.99 -9.06 -0.72
CA SER A 104 -2.52 -8.53 0.54
C SER A 104 -3.99 -8.90 0.69
N VAL A 105 -4.37 -9.37 1.88
CA VAL A 105 -5.79 -9.49 2.27
C VAL A 105 -6.20 -8.17 2.93
N VAL A 106 -7.25 -7.54 2.42
CA VAL A 106 -7.80 -6.30 2.98
C VAL A 106 -9.19 -6.58 3.55
N SER A 107 -9.30 -6.46 4.88
CA SER A 107 -10.55 -6.75 5.56
C SER A 107 -11.62 -5.72 5.24
N GLY A 108 -12.84 -6.20 4.93
CA GLY A 108 -13.96 -5.33 4.60
C GLY A 108 -13.74 -4.37 3.42
N ALA A 109 -12.71 -4.61 2.58
CA ALA A 109 -12.23 -3.69 1.56
C ALA A 109 -11.93 -2.26 2.07
N GLN A 110 -11.50 -2.14 3.34
CA GLN A 110 -11.35 -0.84 3.99
C GLN A 110 -10.34 0.05 3.27
N GLY A 111 -10.77 1.28 2.94
CA GLY A 111 -9.90 2.28 2.32
C GLY A 111 -9.56 2.04 0.85
N LEU A 112 -10.06 0.96 0.25
CA LEU A 112 -9.87 0.69 -1.17
C LEU A 112 -10.75 1.61 -2.02
N ARG A 113 -10.19 2.07 -3.15
CA ARG A 113 -10.89 2.89 -4.13
C ARG A 113 -10.68 2.30 -5.52
N PRO A 114 -11.75 1.90 -6.23
CA PRO A 114 -11.64 1.44 -7.60
C PRO A 114 -11.07 2.53 -8.52
N ILE A 115 -10.18 2.13 -9.42
CA ILE A 115 -9.74 2.97 -10.53
C ILE A 115 -10.77 2.81 -11.65
N ALA A 116 -11.35 3.92 -12.11
CA ALA A 116 -12.45 3.90 -13.08
C ALA A 116 -12.02 3.37 -14.48
N ASP A 117 -10.83 3.76 -14.96
CA ASP A 117 -10.31 3.35 -16.26
C ASP A 117 -8.87 2.84 -16.14
N PRO A 118 -8.66 1.65 -15.54
CA PRO A 118 -7.33 1.12 -15.27
C PRO A 118 -6.63 0.59 -16.53
N ARG A 119 -7.35 0.51 -17.65
CA ARG A 119 -6.83 0.01 -18.94
C ARG A 119 -6.58 1.15 -19.93
N ASN A 120 -6.66 2.40 -19.49
CA ASN A 120 -6.36 3.54 -20.33
C ASN A 120 -4.90 3.51 -20.81
N PRO A 121 -4.63 3.36 -22.12
CA PRO A 121 -3.26 3.25 -22.60
C PRO A 121 -2.46 4.56 -22.44
N LYS A 122 -3.14 5.69 -22.19
CA LYS A 122 -2.51 7.00 -22.00
C LYS A 122 -2.09 7.27 -20.55
N ILE A 123 -2.58 6.48 -19.59
CA ILE A 123 -2.33 6.69 -18.16
C ILE A 123 -1.70 5.42 -17.58
N PRO A 124 -0.37 5.42 -17.35
CA PRO A 124 0.28 4.30 -16.66
C PRO A 124 -0.33 4.09 -15.28
N LEU A 125 -0.60 2.83 -14.90
CA LEU A 125 -1.19 2.48 -13.60
C LEU A 125 -0.37 3.00 -12.40
N SER A 126 0.96 3.07 -12.52
CA SER A 126 1.83 3.66 -11.50
C SER A 126 1.55 5.13 -11.21
N SER A 127 0.87 5.85 -12.11
CA SER A 127 0.50 7.26 -11.90
C SER A 127 -0.44 7.43 -10.69
N TYR A 128 -1.21 6.39 -10.35
CA TYR A 128 -2.19 6.41 -9.25
C TYR A 128 -1.57 6.30 -7.85
N VAL A 129 -0.29 5.94 -7.73
CA VAL A 129 0.47 6.11 -6.48
C VAL A 129 1.25 7.44 -6.43
N GLY A 130 1.16 8.26 -7.48
CA GLY A 130 1.87 9.54 -7.61
C GLY A 130 0.94 10.70 -7.95
N VAL A 131 1.05 11.22 -9.16
CA VAL A 131 0.35 12.43 -9.63
C VAL A 131 -1.18 12.29 -9.66
N LEU A 132 -1.72 11.08 -9.80
CA LEU A 132 -3.16 10.80 -9.68
C LEU A 132 -3.55 10.22 -8.32
N GLY A 133 -2.59 10.11 -7.39
CA GLY A 133 -2.76 9.59 -6.04
C GLY A 133 -2.66 10.67 -4.97
N MET A 134 -2.32 10.23 -3.75
CA MET A 134 -2.12 11.12 -2.60
C MET A 134 -1.07 12.22 -2.86
N PRO A 135 0.10 11.96 -3.50
CA PRO A 135 1.06 13.02 -3.81
C PRO A 135 0.50 14.11 -4.73
N GLY A 136 -0.27 13.73 -5.76
CA GLY A 136 -0.93 14.70 -6.64
C GLY A 136 -1.99 15.55 -5.94
N LEU A 137 -2.80 14.91 -5.09
CA LEU A 137 -3.79 15.62 -4.27
C LEU A 137 -3.11 16.60 -3.30
N THR A 138 -1.97 16.21 -2.72
CA THR A 138 -1.15 17.08 -1.88
C THR A 138 -0.73 18.33 -2.63
N ALA A 139 -0.14 18.17 -3.83
CA ALA A 139 0.29 19.30 -4.65
C ALA A 139 -0.88 20.22 -5.05
N TYR A 140 -2.01 19.64 -5.47
CA TYR A 140 -3.21 20.41 -5.83
C TYR A 140 -3.74 21.23 -4.65
N SER A 141 -3.93 20.60 -3.49
CA SER A 141 -4.46 21.25 -2.29
C SER A 141 -3.53 22.35 -1.79
N SER A 142 -2.22 22.06 -1.70
CA SER A 142 -1.23 23.03 -1.24
C SER A 142 -1.16 24.26 -2.14
N LEU A 143 -1.22 24.11 -3.46
CA LEU A 143 -1.19 25.25 -4.36
C LEU A 143 -2.55 25.95 -4.44
N LYS A 144 -3.62 25.24 -4.82
CA LYS A 144 -4.90 25.86 -5.19
C LYS A 144 -5.78 26.26 -4.00
N ILE A 145 -5.66 25.58 -2.86
CA ILE A 145 -6.53 25.81 -1.70
C ILE A 145 -5.80 26.61 -0.62
N ILE A 146 -4.55 26.23 -0.30
CA ILE A 146 -3.76 26.86 0.76
C ILE A 146 -2.97 28.04 0.23
N GLY A 147 -2.13 27.82 -0.79
CA GLY A 147 -1.19 28.82 -1.31
C GLY A 147 -1.87 29.95 -2.09
N GLN A 148 -3.00 29.67 -2.74
CA GLN A 148 -3.79 30.59 -3.56
C GLN A 148 -2.94 31.54 -4.43
N PRO A 149 -2.00 31.01 -5.24
CA PRO A 149 -1.17 31.82 -6.13
C PRO A 149 -1.96 32.37 -7.32
#